data_AF-A0AAD7DVZ0-F1
#
_entry.id   AF-A0AAD7DVZ0-F1
#
_cell.length_a   1.000
_cell.length_b   1.000
_cell.length_c   1.000
_cell.angle_alpha   90.00
_cell.angle_beta   90.00
_cell.angle_gamma   90.00
#
_symmetry.space_group_name_H-M   'P 1'
#
loop_
_entity.id
_entity.type
_entity.pdbx_description
1 polymer ?
#
loop_
_entity_poly.entity_id
_entity_poly.type
_entity_poly.pdbx_seq_one_letter_code
_entity_poly.pdbx_strand_id
1 'polypeptide(L)'
;MGPSPPSRLLLGLTLFFTLTHATVTVYTPTQVVFTTAPAVSGTPAAYTGVAAYNPGTLSPPPLPSPTVLTNPIPINLQNSGTPGLGVKQKGSFLGFSIEMSVTNQVLGKNSTLLQVPFLNLMANIVQRAGSVMVRVGGNSQESAHLVAMGEILNGRVLSKNLTGVTGTTQTPPLDFTPDLLYMMRNISELVNVHWFLGIPWFTTTPFDLAIVPAATSILGPYLLGLQAGNEPDMYNLHGHRPATYGPYDYGG
;
A
#
# COMPACT_ATOMS: atom_id res chain seq x y z
N MET A 1 38.19 -66.51 -2.67
CA MET A 1 38.37 -65.06 -2.88
C MET A 1 37.13 -64.53 -3.57
N GLY A 2 36.23 -63.91 -2.82
CA GLY A 2 35.02 -63.26 -3.33
C GLY A 2 34.74 -62.05 -2.44
N PRO A 3 34.59 -60.84 -3.00
CA PRO A 3 34.60 -59.62 -2.19
C PRO A 3 33.26 -59.42 -1.47
N SER A 4 33.37 -58.89 -0.24
CA SER A 4 32.26 -58.42 0.57
C SER A 4 31.52 -57.24 -0.09
N PRO A 5 30.20 -57.09 0.12
CA PRO A 5 29.49 -55.88 -0.28
C PRO A 5 29.69 -54.77 0.77
N PRO A 6 29.74 -53.49 0.36
CA PRO A 6 29.87 -52.37 1.29
C PRO A 6 28.54 -52.07 2.00
N SER A 7 28.66 -51.86 3.30
CA SER A 7 27.66 -51.34 4.23
C SER A 7 27.10 -50.00 3.74
N ARG A 8 25.79 -49.96 3.45
CA ARG A 8 25.07 -48.72 3.17
C ARG A 8 24.80 -47.98 4.48
N LEU A 9 25.53 -46.89 4.67
CA LEU A 9 25.33 -45.92 5.75
C LEU A 9 24.00 -45.18 5.50
N LEU A 10 22.95 -45.56 6.24
CA LEU A 10 21.67 -44.86 6.26
C LEU A 10 21.83 -43.60 7.13
N LEU A 11 22.19 -42.47 6.53
CA LEU A 11 22.21 -41.18 7.22
C LEU A 11 20.79 -40.60 7.21
N GLY A 12 20.04 -40.88 8.27
CA GLY A 12 18.70 -40.32 8.50
C GLY A 12 18.80 -38.81 8.76
N LEU A 13 18.27 -38.02 7.82
CA LEU A 13 18.09 -36.58 7.97
C LEU A 13 16.83 -36.32 8.81
N THR A 14 16.97 -36.28 10.12
CA THR A 14 15.90 -35.82 11.03
C THR A 14 15.79 -34.29 10.92
N LEU A 15 14.74 -33.81 10.25
CA LEU A 15 14.33 -32.40 10.29
C LEU A 15 13.89 -32.04 11.71
N PHE A 16 14.64 -31.15 12.36
CA PHE A 16 14.19 -30.46 13.57
C PHE A 16 13.22 -29.34 13.16
N PHE A 17 11.92 -29.61 13.23
CA PHE A 17 10.91 -28.56 13.24
C PHE A 17 10.95 -27.86 14.60
N THR A 18 11.60 -26.70 14.67
CA THR A 18 11.45 -25.82 15.83
C THR A 18 10.12 -25.09 15.71
N LEU A 19 9.22 -25.37 16.66
CA LEU A 19 7.99 -24.60 16.84
C LEU A 19 8.36 -23.16 17.24
N THR A 20 8.31 -22.24 16.29
CA THR A 20 8.45 -20.80 16.56
C THR A 20 7.28 -20.35 17.43
N HIS A 21 7.55 -20.04 18.70
CA HIS A 21 6.60 -19.38 19.59
C HIS A 21 6.50 -17.90 19.21
N ALA A 22 5.68 -17.58 18.20
CA ALA A 22 5.29 -16.21 17.92
C ALA A 22 4.11 -15.85 18.84
N THR A 23 4.34 -14.98 19.82
CA THR A 23 3.27 -14.41 20.65
C THR A 23 2.82 -13.09 20.03
N VAL A 24 1.54 -13.00 19.65
CA VAL A 24 0.93 -11.75 19.19
C VAL A 24 0.30 -11.08 20.41
N THR A 25 0.83 -9.93 20.82
CA THR A 25 0.16 -9.07 21.80
C THR A 25 -0.97 -8.32 21.12
N VAL A 26 -2.21 -8.80 21.29
CA VAL A 26 -3.41 -8.09 20.84
C VAL A 26 -3.77 -7.06 21.91
N TYR A 27 -3.59 -5.78 21.60
CA TYR A 27 -4.18 -4.70 22.40
C TYR A 27 -5.65 -4.60 22.02
N THR A 28 -6.52 -5.21 22.83
CA THR A 28 -7.95 -4.88 22.79
C THR A 28 -8.13 -3.57 23.54
N PRO A 29 -8.60 -2.48 22.91
CA PRO A 29 -9.07 -1.35 23.70
C PRO A 29 -10.31 -1.82 24.46
N THR A 30 -10.21 -1.91 25.79
CA THR A 30 -11.36 -2.02 26.68
C THR A 30 -12.16 -0.72 26.56
N GLN A 31 -12.99 -0.63 25.53
CA GLN A 31 -13.99 0.43 25.45
C GLN A 31 -15.04 0.11 26.52
N VAL A 32 -14.98 0.85 27.62
CA VAL A 32 -16.04 0.88 28.62
C VAL A 32 -17.27 1.47 27.93
N VAL A 33 -18.28 0.65 27.67
CA VAL A 33 -19.60 1.13 27.28
C VAL A 33 -20.12 1.94 28.46
N PHE A 34 -20.20 3.27 28.30
CA PHE A 34 -20.77 4.13 29.33
C PHE A 34 -22.26 3.85 29.45
N THR A 35 -22.65 3.14 30.50
CA THR A 35 -24.06 3.08 30.92
C THR A 35 -24.42 4.45 31.49
N THR A 36 -25.51 5.03 30.98
CA THR A 36 -26.03 6.32 31.44
C THR A 36 -26.48 6.21 32.89
N ALA A 37 -25.77 6.83 33.83
CA ALA A 37 -26.22 6.98 35.21
C ALA A 37 -27.32 8.07 35.27
N PRO A 38 -28.38 7.92 36.09
CA PRO A 38 -29.41 8.95 36.25
C PRO A 38 -28.81 10.20 36.89
N ALA A 39 -29.01 11.37 36.28
CA ALA A 39 -28.57 12.65 36.81
C ALA A 39 -29.43 13.08 38.01
N VAL A 40 -28.80 13.30 39.18
CA VAL A 40 -29.38 13.99 40.32
C VAL A 40 -28.97 15.46 40.24
N SER A 41 -29.95 16.37 40.23
CA SER A 41 -29.74 17.81 40.16
C SER A 41 -29.24 18.36 41.51
N GLY A 42 -27.98 18.76 41.55
CA GLY A 42 -27.40 19.62 42.58
C GLY A 42 -26.51 20.67 41.94
N THR A 43 -26.45 21.88 42.51
CA THR A 43 -25.63 23.00 42.01
C THR A 43 -24.17 22.57 41.85
N PRO A 44 -23.60 22.56 40.62
CA PRO A 44 -22.23 22.10 40.41
C PRO A 44 -21.25 23.08 41.04
N ALA A 45 -20.26 22.57 41.78
CA ALA A 45 -19.04 23.34 42.07
C ALA A 45 -18.40 23.78 40.75
N ALA A 46 -17.85 25.00 40.70
CA ALA A 46 -17.22 25.54 39.50
C ALA A 46 -16.10 24.61 39.03
N TYR A 47 -16.28 23.99 37.85
CA TYR A 47 -15.32 23.06 37.28
C TYR A 47 -14.03 23.81 36.87
N THR A 48 -12.90 23.42 37.44
CA THR A 48 -11.58 24.06 37.23
C THR A 48 -10.67 23.32 36.25
N GLY A 49 -11.15 22.23 35.65
CA GLY A 49 -10.38 21.45 34.67
C GLY A 49 -10.43 22.00 33.25
N VAL A 50 -9.89 21.23 32.31
CA VAL A 50 -9.83 21.60 30.89
C VAL A 50 -11.23 21.75 30.30
N ALA A 51 -11.49 22.83 29.56
CA ALA A 51 -12.83 23.20 29.08
C ALA A 51 -13.57 22.07 28.31
N ALA A 52 -12.83 21.18 27.64
CA ALA A 52 -13.37 20.04 26.91
C ALA A 52 -14.08 19.00 27.80
N TYR A 53 -13.83 19.01 29.11
CA TYR A 53 -14.36 18.06 30.09
C TYR A 53 -15.27 18.73 31.13
N ASN A 54 -15.72 19.96 30.87
CA ASN A 54 -16.64 20.66 31.76
C ASN A 54 -17.99 19.92 31.79
N PRO A 55 -18.44 19.39 32.96
CA PRO A 55 -19.71 18.69 33.07
C PRO A 55 -20.92 19.64 33.10
N GLY A 56 -20.69 20.96 33.04
CA GLY A 56 -21.74 21.97 33.03
C GLY A 56 -22.66 21.84 31.82
N THR A 57 -23.96 21.73 32.08
CA THR A 57 -24.98 21.81 31.04
C THR A 57 -25.27 23.28 30.74
N LEU A 58 -25.18 23.67 29.46
CA LEU A 58 -25.56 25.02 29.05
C LEU A 58 -27.08 25.14 29.11
N SER A 59 -27.59 26.10 29.91
CA SER A 59 -29.00 26.49 29.83
C SER A 59 -29.18 27.34 28.56
N PRO A 60 -30.07 26.94 27.64
CA PRO A 60 -30.36 27.77 26.47
C PRO A 60 -30.98 29.12 26.90
N PRO A 61 -30.72 30.20 26.14
CA PRO A 61 -31.33 31.51 26.43
C PRO A 61 -32.86 31.47 26.24
N PRO A 62 -33.60 32.39 26.88
CA PRO A 62 -35.03 32.55 26.66
C PRO A 62 -35.35 32.82 25.18
N LEU A 63 -36.52 32.35 24.72
CA LEU A 63 -36.98 32.62 23.37
C LEU A 63 -37.16 34.14 23.13
N PRO A 64 -36.87 34.66 21.93
CA PRO A 64 -37.12 36.06 21.58
C PRO A 64 -38.60 36.43 21.73
N SER A 65 -38.87 37.68 22.14
CA SER A 65 -40.23 38.25 22.25
C SER A 65 -40.41 39.39 21.23
N PRO A 66 -41.55 39.46 20.50
CA PRO A 66 -42.67 38.52 20.51
C PRO A 66 -42.32 37.18 19.84
N THR A 67 -42.91 36.09 20.32
CA THR A 67 -42.59 34.72 19.89
C THR A 67 -42.99 34.53 18.43
N VAL A 68 -42.01 34.44 17.53
CA VAL A 68 -42.25 34.32 16.08
C VAL A 68 -42.64 32.89 15.66
N LEU A 69 -42.57 31.92 16.58
CA LEU A 69 -42.85 30.51 16.33
C LEU A 69 -43.86 29.99 17.36
N THR A 70 -45.12 29.86 16.94
CA THR A 70 -46.22 29.31 17.78
C THR A 70 -46.30 27.79 17.74
N ASN A 71 -45.63 27.14 16.78
CA ASN A 71 -45.60 25.69 16.64
C ASN A 71 -44.14 25.19 16.75
N PRO A 72 -43.85 24.17 17.58
CA PRO A 72 -42.54 23.54 17.58
C PRO A 72 -42.29 22.94 16.20
N ILE A 73 -41.19 23.35 15.54
CA ILE A 73 -40.74 22.73 14.31
C ILE A 73 -40.06 21.41 14.70
N PRO A 74 -40.61 20.23 14.37
CA PRO A 74 -39.96 18.98 14.68
C PRO A 74 -38.70 18.84 13.81
N ILE A 75 -37.53 19.10 14.41
CA ILE A 75 -36.25 18.76 13.79
C ILE A 75 -36.02 17.28 14.04
N ASN A 76 -36.42 16.45 13.09
CA ASN A 76 -36.08 15.03 13.10
C ASN A 76 -34.60 14.88 12.73
N LEU A 77 -33.75 14.69 13.73
CA LEU A 77 -32.36 14.33 13.52
C LEU A 77 -32.29 12.87 13.03
N GLN A 78 -31.89 12.67 11.78
CA GLN A 78 -31.62 11.34 11.26
C GLN A 78 -30.24 10.90 11.78
N ASN A 79 -30.19 10.02 12.77
CA ASN A 79 -28.96 9.47 13.34
C ASN A 79 -28.24 8.46 12.42
N SER A 80 -28.72 8.28 11.20
CA SER A 80 -28.07 7.50 10.15
C SER A 80 -27.72 8.42 8.98
N GLY A 81 -26.60 8.15 8.30
CA GLY A 81 -26.24 8.90 7.10
C GLY A 81 -27.39 8.90 6.10
N THR A 82 -27.77 10.08 5.61
CA THR A 82 -28.89 10.21 4.67
C THR A 82 -28.55 9.45 3.38
N PRO A 83 -29.36 8.44 3.00
CA PRO A 83 -29.12 7.68 1.78
C PRO A 83 -29.08 8.60 0.55
N GLY A 84 -28.08 8.41 -0.31
CA GLY A 84 -27.99 9.15 -1.58
C GLY A 84 -27.27 10.51 -1.53
N LEU A 85 -26.71 10.92 -0.39
CA LEU A 85 -25.90 12.15 -0.33
C LEU A 85 -24.53 12.05 -1.01
N GLY A 86 -24.07 10.85 -1.40
CA GLY A 86 -22.77 10.69 -2.06
C GLY A 86 -22.48 9.28 -2.58
N VAL A 87 -21.41 9.17 -3.38
CA VAL A 87 -20.91 7.90 -3.91
C VAL A 87 -20.24 7.11 -2.78
N LYS A 88 -20.66 5.86 -2.58
CA LYS A 88 -20.01 4.96 -1.61
C LYS A 88 -18.58 4.67 -2.05
N GLN A 89 -17.63 4.90 -1.16
CA GLN A 89 -16.22 4.59 -1.38
C GLN A 89 -15.85 3.25 -0.76
N LYS A 90 -14.88 2.56 -1.37
CA LYS A 90 -14.27 1.36 -0.77
C LYS A 90 -13.38 1.79 0.40
N GLY A 91 -13.25 0.93 1.42
CA GLY A 91 -12.30 1.16 2.51
C GLY A 91 -10.86 1.33 2.02
N SER A 92 -10.50 0.62 0.94
CA SER A 92 -9.21 0.68 0.27
C SER A 92 -9.09 1.76 -0.82
N PHE A 93 -9.93 2.80 -0.76
CA PHE A 93 -9.85 3.92 -1.70
C PHE A 93 -8.52 4.67 -1.62
N LEU A 94 -7.93 4.79 -0.42
CA LEU A 94 -6.62 5.40 -0.25
C LEU A 94 -5.52 4.38 -0.54
N GLY A 95 -4.56 4.79 -1.37
CA GLY A 95 -3.38 4.02 -1.72
C GLY A 95 -2.10 4.85 -1.74
N PHE A 96 -0.99 4.20 -2.08
CA PHE A 96 0.33 4.83 -2.18
C PHE A 96 0.92 4.61 -3.57
N SER A 97 1.78 5.53 -3.99
CA SER A 97 2.68 5.32 -5.14
C SER A 97 4.11 5.24 -4.64
N ILE A 98 4.87 4.27 -5.14
CA ILE A 98 6.28 4.05 -4.86
C ILE A 98 7.04 4.13 -6.18
N GLU A 99 8.09 4.95 -6.20
CA GLU A 99 9.01 5.02 -7.33
C GLU A 99 9.74 3.67 -7.50
N MET A 100 9.74 3.10 -8.70
CA MET A 100 10.28 1.76 -8.96
C MET A 100 11.72 1.63 -8.48
N SER A 101 12.53 2.67 -8.68
CA SER A 101 13.95 2.72 -8.30
C SER A 101 14.23 2.77 -6.79
N VAL A 102 13.21 2.91 -5.93
CA VAL A 102 13.36 2.89 -4.45
C VAL A 102 12.58 1.75 -3.80
N THR A 103 11.98 0.86 -4.58
CA THR A 103 11.21 -0.28 -4.06
C THR A 103 12.02 -1.15 -3.10
N ASN A 104 13.32 -1.32 -3.34
CA ASN A 104 14.21 -2.08 -2.45
C ASN A 104 14.49 -1.39 -1.09
N GLN A 105 14.23 -0.09 -0.98
CA GLN A 105 14.37 0.66 0.28
C GLN A 105 13.08 0.60 1.09
N VAL A 106 11.94 0.63 0.39
CA VAL A 106 10.61 0.69 1.00
C VAL A 106 10.07 -0.70 1.33
N LEU A 107 10.18 -1.66 0.41
CA LEU A 107 9.54 -2.97 0.52
C LEU A 107 10.43 -4.02 1.21
N GLY A 108 11.73 -3.97 0.98
CA GLY A 108 12.67 -5.00 1.41
C GLY A 108 13.94 -5.02 0.56
N LYS A 109 15.02 -5.59 1.08
CA LYS A 109 16.25 -5.74 0.27
C LYS A 109 16.05 -6.71 -0.88
N ASN A 110 15.25 -7.76 -0.64
CA ASN A 110 14.84 -8.80 -1.56
C ASN A 110 13.64 -9.59 -0.99
N SER A 111 13.17 -10.63 -1.70
CA SER A 111 11.98 -11.40 -1.27
C SER A 111 12.14 -12.15 0.06
N THR A 112 13.38 -12.36 0.53
CA THR A 112 13.68 -13.02 1.82
C THR A 112 13.86 -12.04 2.98
N LEU A 113 14.10 -10.76 2.70
CA LEU A 113 14.29 -9.74 3.72
C LEU A 113 13.41 -8.51 3.45
N LEU A 114 12.17 -8.59 3.94
CA LEU A 114 11.17 -7.55 3.85
C LEU A 114 11.38 -6.44 4.90
N GLN A 115 10.92 -5.23 4.59
CA GLN A 115 10.93 -4.11 5.52
C GLN A 115 9.78 -4.22 6.53
N VAL A 116 10.11 -4.56 7.77
CA VAL A 116 9.16 -4.66 8.88
C VAL A 116 8.38 -3.35 9.11
N PRO A 117 8.99 -2.14 9.05
CA PRO A 117 8.22 -0.90 9.20
C PRO A 117 7.12 -0.73 8.15
N PHE A 118 7.40 -1.11 6.89
CA PHE A 118 6.41 -1.07 5.82
C PHE A 118 5.28 -2.07 6.08
N LEU A 119 5.60 -3.30 6.45
CA LEU A 119 4.61 -4.32 6.81
C LEU A 119 3.70 -3.87 7.96
N ASN A 120 4.27 -3.28 9.01
CA ASN A 120 3.50 -2.75 10.14
C ASN A 120 2.55 -1.62 9.73
N LEU A 121 3.02 -0.71 8.88
CA LEU A 121 2.17 0.36 8.35
C LEU A 121 1.01 -0.23 7.52
N MET A 122 1.30 -1.17 6.62
CA MET A 122 0.26 -1.82 5.80
C MET A 122 -0.74 -2.57 6.67
N ALA A 123 -0.28 -3.34 7.67
CA ALA A 123 -1.15 -4.07 8.59
C ALA A 123 -2.12 -3.13 9.33
N ASN A 124 -1.63 -1.97 9.82
CA ASN A 124 -2.47 -0.99 10.49
C ASN A 124 -3.56 -0.40 9.58
N ILE A 125 -3.24 -0.16 8.30
CA ILE A 125 -4.22 0.35 7.34
C ILE A 125 -5.21 -0.76 6.97
N VAL A 126 -4.74 -1.98 6.70
CA VAL A 126 -5.57 -3.15 6.39
C VAL A 126 -6.58 -3.43 7.50
N GLN A 127 -6.20 -3.29 8.78
CA GLN A 127 -7.15 -3.46 9.90
C GLN A 127 -8.37 -2.52 9.84
N ARG A 128 -8.24 -1.36 9.19
CA ARG A 128 -9.32 -0.37 9.05
C ARG A 128 -9.99 -0.41 7.68
N ALA A 129 -9.22 -0.66 6.63
CA ALA A 129 -9.64 -0.54 5.23
C ALA A 129 -9.94 -1.88 4.55
N GLY A 130 -9.53 -2.99 5.15
CA GLY A 130 -9.62 -4.35 4.60
C GLY A 130 -8.55 -4.70 3.57
N SER A 131 -7.98 -3.71 2.86
CA SER A 131 -6.86 -3.86 1.93
C SER A 131 -6.15 -2.52 1.70
N VAL A 132 -4.97 -2.55 1.08
CA VAL A 132 -4.26 -1.35 0.60
C VAL A 132 -3.87 -1.54 -0.85
N MET A 133 -4.09 -0.51 -1.67
CA MET A 133 -3.64 -0.49 -3.07
C MET A 133 -2.34 0.30 -3.16
N VAL A 134 -1.34 -0.27 -3.83
CA VAL A 134 -0.03 0.37 -4.02
C VAL A 134 0.37 0.33 -5.48
N ARG A 135 0.71 1.49 -6.04
CA ARG A 135 1.27 1.62 -7.38
C ARG A 135 2.79 1.64 -7.31
N VAL A 136 3.46 0.78 -8.07
CA VAL A 136 4.91 0.79 -8.25
C VAL A 136 5.20 1.26 -9.67
N GLY A 137 5.88 2.40 -9.84
CA GLY A 137 6.10 2.98 -11.17
C GLY A 137 6.89 4.28 -11.09
N GLY A 138 6.43 5.31 -11.80
CA GLY A 138 7.07 6.63 -11.85
C GLY A 138 8.08 6.74 -12.98
N ASN A 139 8.88 7.80 -13.02
CA ASN A 139 9.82 8.04 -14.13
C ASN A 139 10.83 6.91 -14.31
N SER A 140 11.25 6.27 -13.21
CA SER A 140 12.17 5.13 -13.24
C SER A 140 11.59 3.86 -13.83
N GLN A 141 10.27 3.79 -14.04
CA GLN A 141 9.68 2.66 -14.77
C GLN A 141 10.05 2.68 -16.25
N GLU A 142 10.32 3.85 -16.84
CA GLU A 142 10.40 3.98 -18.30
C GLU A 142 11.52 3.16 -18.91
N SER A 143 12.68 3.21 -18.27
CA SER A 143 13.89 2.48 -18.63
C SER A 143 14.13 1.28 -17.73
N ALA A 144 13.08 0.72 -17.13
CA ALA A 144 13.19 -0.46 -16.29
C ALA A 144 13.29 -1.73 -17.13
N HIS A 145 14.28 -2.57 -16.88
CA HIS A 145 14.53 -3.79 -17.65
C HIS A 145 14.57 -5.00 -16.72
N LEU A 146 13.79 -6.04 -17.07
CA LEU A 146 13.74 -7.29 -16.31
C LEU A 146 14.93 -8.18 -16.71
N VAL A 147 15.85 -8.40 -15.79
CA VAL A 147 17.01 -9.30 -15.96
C VAL A 147 16.80 -10.63 -15.23
N ALA A 148 17.53 -11.68 -15.62
CA ALA A 148 17.35 -12.98 -14.99
C ALA A 148 17.81 -12.99 -13.51
N MET A 149 17.33 -13.98 -12.77
CA MET A 149 17.79 -14.22 -11.40
C MET A 149 19.31 -14.44 -11.35
N GLY A 150 19.98 -13.75 -10.43
CA GLY A 150 21.42 -13.87 -10.23
C GLY A 150 22.27 -12.95 -11.12
N GLU A 151 21.69 -12.26 -12.11
CA GLU A 151 22.43 -11.27 -12.91
C GLU A 151 22.85 -10.05 -12.08
N ILE A 152 21.98 -9.64 -11.15
CA ILE A 152 22.32 -8.60 -10.17
C ILE A 152 23.04 -9.26 -8.99
N LEU A 153 24.33 -8.95 -8.85
CA LEU A 153 25.20 -9.53 -7.82
C LEU A 153 24.74 -9.16 -6.40
N ASN A 154 25.17 -9.98 -5.43
CA ASN A 154 24.95 -9.80 -3.99
C ASN A 154 23.49 -9.86 -3.53
N GLY A 155 22.65 -10.61 -4.26
CA GLY A 155 21.24 -10.82 -3.86
C GLY A 155 20.41 -9.53 -3.84
N ARG A 156 20.81 -8.54 -4.65
CA ARG A 156 20.08 -7.29 -4.83
C ARG A 156 18.99 -7.49 -5.88
N VAL A 157 17.86 -6.84 -5.67
CA VAL A 157 16.73 -6.90 -6.62
C VAL A 157 16.74 -5.78 -7.66
N LEU A 158 17.55 -4.73 -7.44
CA LEU A 158 17.69 -3.57 -8.33
C LEU A 158 19.17 -3.23 -8.57
N SER A 159 19.48 -2.74 -9.77
CA SER A 159 20.73 -2.09 -10.13
C SER A 159 20.44 -0.82 -10.92
N LYS A 160 21.14 0.28 -10.58
CA LYS A 160 20.99 1.57 -11.28
C LYS A 160 22.22 1.81 -12.13
N ASN A 161 22.03 2.10 -13.42
CA ASN A 161 23.10 2.54 -14.30
C ASN A 161 23.32 4.05 -14.17
N LEU A 162 24.08 4.46 -13.15
CA LEU A 162 24.31 5.87 -12.82
C LEU A 162 25.09 6.65 -13.90
N THR A 163 25.71 5.97 -14.86
CA THR A 163 26.44 6.60 -15.97
C THR A 163 25.59 6.75 -17.24
N GLY A 164 24.44 6.08 -17.31
CA GLY A 164 23.51 6.10 -18.44
C GLY A 164 22.28 6.99 -18.24
N VAL A 165 22.34 7.98 -17.36
CA VAL A 165 21.20 8.88 -17.06
C VAL A 165 20.70 9.60 -18.32
N THR A 166 19.37 9.66 -18.49
CA THR A 166 18.73 10.36 -19.61
C THR A 166 17.60 11.27 -19.13
N GLY A 167 17.21 12.23 -19.98
CA GLY A 167 16.10 13.16 -19.75
C GLY A 167 16.41 14.27 -18.73
N THR A 168 15.47 15.22 -18.58
CA THR A 168 15.64 16.37 -17.67
C THR A 168 15.67 15.97 -16.19
N THR A 169 15.09 14.81 -15.85
CA THR A 169 15.11 14.25 -14.49
C THR A 169 16.37 13.44 -14.20
N GLN A 170 17.23 13.21 -15.20
CA GLN A 170 18.48 12.43 -15.08
C GLN A 170 18.24 11.05 -14.44
N THR A 171 17.17 10.37 -14.87
CA THR A 171 16.77 9.09 -14.28
C THR A 171 17.70 7.97 -14.80
N PRO A 172 18.43 7.26 -13.93
CA PRO A 172 19.29 6.16 -14.35
C PRO A 172 18.44 4.98 -14.88
N PRO A 173 18.87 4.31 -15.96
CA PRO A 173 18.33 3.00 -16.34
C PRO A 173 18.35 2.03 -15.16
N LEU A 174 17.31 1.22 -15.05
CA LEU A 174 17.03 0.40 -13.88
C LEU A 174 16.91 -1.07 -14.29
N ASP A 175 17.88 -1.88 -13.93
CA ASP A 175 17.71 -3.34 -14.02
C ASP A 175 17.06 -3.84 -12.75
N PHE A 176 16.11 -4.76 -12.88
CA PHE A 176 15.51 -5.47 -11.75
C PHE A 176 15.32 -6.95 -12.05
N THR A 177 15.38 -7.78 -11.03
CA THR A 177 15.16 -9.23 -11.14
C THR A 177 13.68 -9.56 -10.84
N PRO A 178 13.19 -10.77 -11.18
CA PRO A 178 11.86 -11.20 -10.77
C PRO A 178 11.68 -11.27 -9.23
N ASP A 179 12.77 -11.10 -8.47
CA ASP A 179 12.78 -11.13 -7.01
C ASP A 179 12.04 -9.92 -6.42
N LEU A 180 11.98 -8.81 -7.15
CA LEU A 180 11.09 -7.69 -6.84
C LEU A 180 9.62 -8.14 -6.83
N LEU A 181 9.21 -8.93 -7.82
CA LEU A 181 7.83 -9.42 -7.93
C LEU A 181 7.52 -10.45 -6.84
N TYR A 182 8.47 -11.33 -6.52
CA TYR A 182 8.33 -12.24 -5.38
C TYR A 182 8.26 -11.49 -4.04
N MET A 183 9.04 -10.42 -3.88
CA MET A 183 8.99 -9.56 -2.70
C MET A 183 7.60 -8.92 -2.55
N MET A 184 7.05 -8.37 -3.64
CA MET A 184 5.68 -7.84 -3.66
C MET A 184 4.64 -8.92 -3.35
N ARG A 185 4.78 -10.13 -3.92
CA ARG A 185 3.90 -11.27 -3.62
C ARG A 185 3.96 -11.67 -2.16
N ASN A 186 5.15 -11.79 -1.58
CA ASN A 186 5.33 -12.15 -0.17
C ASN A 186 4.70 -11.11 0.76
N ILE A 187 4.78 -9.83 0.42
CA ILE A 187 4.06 -8.78 1.16
C ILE A 187 2.56 -9.02 1.09
N SER A 188 2.00 -9.29 -0.09
CA SER A 188 0.57 -9.58 -0.26
C SER A 188 0.10 -10.80 0.53
N GLU A 189 0.93 -11.83 0.66
CA GLU A 189 0.63 -13.02 1.48
C GLU A 189 0.61 -12.72 2.98
N LEU A 190 1.41 -11.76 3.44
CA LEU A 190 1.48 -11.38 4.86
C LEU A 190 0.41 -10.35 5.24
N VAL A 191 0.15 -9.41 4.35
CA VAL A 191 -0.80 -8.30 4.52
C VAL A 191 -1.52 -8.06 3.21
N ASN A 192 -2.84 -7.86 3.25
CA ASN A 192 -3.71 -7.78 2.05
C ASN A 192 -3.45 -6.52 1.19
N VAL A 193 -2.29 -6.48 0.54
CA VAL A 193 -1.79 -5.41 -0.32
C VAL A 193 -1.94 -5.85 -1.77
N HIS A 194 -2.44 -4.95 -2.60
CA HIS A 194 -2.70 -5.16 -4.02
C HIS A 194 -1.94 -4.12 -4.85
N TRP A 195 -1.53 -4.50 -6.06
CA TRP A 195 -0.52 -3.78 -6.81
C TRP A 195 -1.03 -3.26 -8.15
N PHE A 196 -0.74 -1.99 -8.45
CA PHE A 196 -0.64 -1.52 -9.82
C PHE A 196 0.84 -1.48 -10.19
N LEU A 197 1.22 -2.05 -11.33
CA LEU A 197 2.62 -2.14 -11.73
C LEU A 197 2.86 -1.37 -13.04
N GLY A 198 3.77 -0.41 -12.97
CA GLY A 198 4.30 0.29 -14.14
C GLY A 198 5.12 -0.67 -14.99
N ILE A 199 4.91 -0.63 -16.30
CA ILE A 199 5.71 -1.35 -17.29
C ILE A 199 6.53 -0.33 -18.09
N PRO A 200 7.74 -0.71 -18.53
CA PRO A 200 8.59 0.19 -19.29
C PRO A 200 7.96 0.50 -20.64
N TRP A 201 8.09 1.77 -21.04
CA TRP A 201 7.55 2.25 -22.30
C TRP A 201 8.59 3.07 -23.07
N PHE A 202 9.84 3.15 -22.62
CA PHE A 202 10.89 3.92 -23.29
C PHE A 202 11.26 3.33 -24.66
N THR A 203 11.63 2.05 -24.71
CA THR A 203 11.91 1.33 -25.97
C THR A 203 10.60 0.91 -26.62
N THR A 204 10.38 1.29 -27.88
CA THR A 204 9.12 1.02 -28.61
C THR A 204 9.25 0.02 -29.75
N THR A 205 10.47 -0.29 -30.19
CA THR A 205 10.73 -1.12 -31.37
C THR A 205 11.80 -2.19 -31.09
N PRO A 206 11.41 -3.36 -30.56
CA PRO A 206 10.10 -3.66 -29.98
C PRO A 206 9.95 -3.06 -28.57
N PHE A 207 8.72 -3.03 -28.05
CA PHE A 207 8.51 -2.80 -26.62
C PHE A 207 9.15 -3.92 -25.79
N ASP A 208 9.83 -3.54 -24.71
CA ASP A 208 10.27 -4.51 -23.70
C ASP A 208 9.12 -4.81 -22.74
N LEU A 209 8.43 -5.92 -22.97
CA LEU A 209 7.28 -6.32 -22.16
C LEU A 209 7.56 -7.58 -21.33
N ALA A 210 8.83 -7.95 -21.11
CA ALA A 210 9.18 -9.16 -20.37
C ALA A 210 8.60 -9.18 -18.93
N ILE A 211 8.41 -8.00 -18.33
CA ILE A 211 7.77 -7.84 -17.02
C ILE A 211 6.30 -8.29 -16.99
N VAL A 212 5.57 -8.17 -18.09
CA VAL A 212 4.11 -8.43 -18.16
C VAL A 212 3.76 -9.89 -17.80
N PRO A 213 4.32 -10.92 -18.47
CA PRO A 213 4.04 -12.31 -18.13
C PRO A 213 4.57 -12.67 -16.73
N ALA A 214 5.74 -12.14 -16.33
CA ALA A 214 6.32 -12.40 -15.02
C ALA A 214 5.42 -11.86 -13.89
N ALA A 215 4.97 -10.61 -13.99
CA ALA A 215 4.09 -9.97 -13.02
C ALA A 215 2.74 -10.68 -12.92
N THR A 216 2.14 -11.01 -14.07
CA THR A 216 0.86 -11.73 -14.11
C THR A 216 0.98 -13.10 -13.44
N SER A 217 2.07 -13.84 -13.70
CA SER A 217 2.28 -15.16 -13.11
C SER A 217 2.61 -15.12 -11.62
N ILE A 218 3.43 -14.16 -11.17
CA ILE A 218 3.96 -14.13 -9.80
C ILE A 218 2.97 -13.45 -8.84
N LEU A 219 2.40 -12.31 -9.24
CA LEU A 219 1.47 -11.56 -8.38
C LEU A 219 0.06 -12.15 -8.43
N GLY A 220 -0.34 -12.70 -9.57
CA GLY A 220 -1.65 -13.33 -9.77
C GLY A 220 -2.81 -12.44 -9.31
N PRO A 221 -3.67 -12.89 -8.39
CA PRO A 221 -4.84 -12.12 -7.94
C PRO A 221 -4.51 -10.80 -7.23
N TYR A 222 -3.26 -10.59 -6.79
CA TYR A 222 -2.84 -9.33 -6.17
C TYR A 222 -2.39 -8.27 -7.19
N LEU A 223 -2.35 -8.57 -8.48
CA LEU A 223 -2.12 -7.59 -9.54
C LEU A 223 -3.45 -6.99 -9.99
N LEU A 224 -3.67 -5.70 -9.71
CA LEU A 224 -4.87 -4.96 -10.10
C LEU A 224 -4.80 -4.42 -11.52
N GLY A 225 -3.60 -4.11 -12.00
CA GLY A 225 -3.42 -3.56 -13.33
C GLY A 225 -1.96 -3.26 -13.66
N LEU A 226 -1.73 -3.15 -14.97
CA LEU A 226 -0.45 -2.75 -15.56
C LEU A 226 -0.60 -1.34 -16.13
N GLN A 227 0.42 -0.50 -15.96
CA GLN A 227 0.42 0.87 -16.46
C GLN A 227 1.53 1.04 -17.51
N ALA A 228 1.14 1.13 -18.77
CA ALA A 228 2.02 1.37 -19.91
C ALA A 228 2.57 2.79 -19.91
N GLY A 229 3.77 2.97 -19.38
CA GLY A 229 4.40 4.29 -19.26
C GLY A 229 3.87 5.16 -18.11
N ASN A 230 4.62 6.20 -17.79
CA ASN A 230 4.37 7.22 -16.81
C ASN A 230 4.36 8.58 -17.49
N GLU A 231 3.28 9.35 -17.36
CA GLU A 231 3.17 10.72 -17.88
C GLU A 231 3.58 10.81 -19.36
N PRO A 232 2.94 10.03 -20.27
CA PRO A 232 3.30 10.01 -21.69
C PRO A 232 3.14 11.38 -22.35
N ASP A 233 2.29 12.25 -21.81
CA ASP A 233 2.14 13.66 -22.21
C ASP A 233 3.42 14.49 -22.03
N MET A 234 4.34 14.06 -21.16
CA MET A 234 5.63 14.73 -20.91
C MET A 234 6.81 14.12 -21.67
N TYR A 235 6.60 13.09 -22.50
CA TYR A 235 7.70 12.37 -23.14
C TYR A 235 8.54 13.23 -24.09
N ASN A 236 7.95 14.20 -24.78
CA ASN A 236 8.70 15.11 -25.63
C ASN A 236 9.61 16.04 -24.79
N LEU A 237 9.11 16.55 -23.67
CA LEU A 237 9.85 17.41 -22.73
C LEU A 237 11.00 16.65 -22.07
N HIS A 238 10.83 15.36 -21.82
CA HIS A 238 11.86 14.50 -21.23
C HIS A 238 12.81 13.88 -22.26
N GLY A 239 12.63 14.16 -23.56
CA GLY A 239 13.46 13.60 -24.62
C GLY A 239 13.29 12.10 -24.82
N HIS A 240 12.20 11.51 -24.31
CA HIS A 240 11.84 10.11 -24.52
C HIS A 240 11.18 9.89 -25.88
N ARG A 241 10.61 10.95 -26.46
CA ARG A 241 9.96 10.96 -27.78
C ARG A 241 10.30 12.23 -28.56
N PRO A 242 10.11 12.23 -29.88
CA PRO A 242 10.25 13.44 -30.70
C PRO A 242 9.30 14.56 -30.25
N ALA A 243 9.63 15.80 -30.58
CA ALA A 243 8.79 16.98 -30.26
C ALA A 243 7.36 16.90 -30.82
N THR A 244 7.16 16.11 -31.89
CA THR A 244 5.86 15.88 -32.53
C THR A 244 4.97 14.88 -31.81
N TYR A 245 5.48 14.21 -30.77
CA TYR A 245 4.74 13.19 -30.04
C TYR A 245 3.53 13.78 -29.32
N GLY A 246 2.36 13.18 -29.52
CA GLY A 246 1.12 13.54 -28.88
C GLY A 246 0.24 12.32 -28.52
N PRO A 247 -1.00 12.57 -28.08
CA PRO A 247 -1.90 11.49 -27.64
C PRO A 247 -2.17 10.42 -28.70
N TYR A 248 -2.21 10.81 -29.99
CA TYR A 248 -2.40 9.88 -31.11
C TYR A 248 -1.23 8.89 -31.20
N ASP A 249 0.02 9.35 -31.07
CA ASP A 249 1.21 8.48 -31.11
C ASP A 249 1.27 7.48 -29.95
N TYR A 250 0.62 7.78 -28.82
CA TYR A 250 0.54 6.88 -27.67
C TYR A 250 -0.49 5.76 -27.87
N GLY A 251 -1.67 6.10 -28.43
CA GLY A 251 -2.85 5.23 -28.45
C GLY A 251 -3.21 4.60 -29.81
N GLY A 252 -2.64 5.09 -30.91
CA GLY A 252 -2.88 4.61 -32.28
C GLY A 252 -3.21 5.72 -33.27
#